data_AF-W2GA34-F1
#
_entry.id   AF-W2GA34-F1
#
_cell.length_a   1.000
_cell.length_b   1.000
_cell.length_c   1.000
_cell.angle_alpha   90.00
_cell.angle_beta   90.00
_cell.angle_gamma   90.00
#
_symmetry.space_group_name_H-M   'P 1'
#
loop_
_entity.id
_entity.type
_entity.pdbx_description
1 polymer ?
#
loop_
_entity_poly.entity_id
_entity_poly.type
_entity_poly.pdbx_seq_one_letter_code
_entity_poly.pdbx_strand_id
1 'polypeptide(L)'
;MIPVSPINDLARTLTFVEQEWNGILSKEPIVVEVNTTITWLSLLLVNAARVNPMESLRNLKNATMDNGLSRSWALYNAATRCRDDVDVNTAAVQLTVKV
;
A
#
# COMPACT_ATOMS: atom_id res chain seq x y z
N MET A 1 5.47 9.86 -7.55
CA MET A 1 4.82 8.54 -7.40
C MET A 1 5.09 7.62 -8.58
N ILE A 2 5.06 8.14 -9.81
CA ILE A 2 5.33 7.36 -11.04
C ILE A 2 6.73 7.65 -11.61
N PRO A 3 7.38 6.66 -12.26
CA PRO A 3 7.06 5.24 -12.12
C PRO A 3 7.26 4.79 -10.66
N VAL A 4 6.53 3.77 -10.21
CA VAL A 4 6.76 3.18 -8.89
C VAL A 4 8.02 2.32 -8.98
N SER A 5 9.10 2.74 -8.33
CA SER A 5 10.36 2.00 -8.31
C SER A 5 11.05 2.07 -6.94
N PRO A 6 12.08 1.25 -6.67
CA PRO A 6 12.82 1.33 -5.41
C PRO A 6 13.46 2.71 -5.15
N ILE A 7 13.79 3.47 -6.21
CA ILE A 7 14.40 4.80 -6.05
C ILE A 7 13.42 5.83 -5.47
N ASN A 8 12.11 5.52 -5.45
CA ASN A 8 11.10 6.41 -4.88
C ASN A 8 11.39 6.71 -3.40
N ASP A 9 12.03 5.82 -2.67
CA ASP A 9 12.39 6.07 -1.27
C ASP A 9 13.49 7.14 -1.12
N LEU A 10 14.33 7.33 -2.14
CA LEU A 10 15.31 8.42 -2.21
C LEU A 10 14.65 9.73 -2.65
N ALA A 11 13.76 9.67 -3.65
CA ALA A 11 13.11 10.85 -4.21
C ALA A 11 11.91 11.36 -3.38
N ARG A 12 11.30 10.50 -2.56
CA ARG A 12 10.11 10.79 -1.74
C ARG A 12 10.36 10.31 -0.32
N THR A 13 10.90 11.22 0.49
CA THR A 13 11.15 10.97 1.91
C THR A 13 9.84 10.61 2.63
N LEU A 14 9.94 9.81 3.69
CA LEU A 14 8.78 9.41 4.48
C LEU A 14 8.01 10.64 4.99
N THR A 15 8.72 11.62 5.55
CA THR A 15 8.13 12.88 6.04
C THR A 15 7.33 13.62 4.97
N PHE A 16 7.86 13.72 3.74
CA PHE A 16 7.14 14.35 2.64
C PHE A 16 5.86 13.58 2.29
N VAL A 17 5.96 12.25 2.19
CA VAL A 17 4.80 11.40 1.86
C VAL A 17 3.72 11.46 2.94
N GLU A 18 4.10 11.45 4.22
CA GLU A 18 3.16 11.60 5.34
C GLU A 18 2.45 12.96 5.32
N GLN A 19 3.18 14.06 5.09
CA GLN A 19 2.61 15.40 5.00
C GLN A 19 1.67 15.54 3.80
N GLU A 20 2.08 15.05 2.62
CA GLU A 20 1.27 15.05 1.40
C GLU A 20 0.00 14.21 1.58
N TRP A 21 0.12 13.02 2.19
CA TRP A 21 -1.00 12.12 2.44
C TRP A 21 -2.03 12.76 3.38
N ASN A 22 -1.58 13.25 4.54
CA ASN A 22 -2.46 13.83 5.56
C ASN A 22 -3.02 15.20 5.14
N GLY A 23 -2.25 15.96 4.37
CA GLY A 23 -2.63 17.29 3.90
C GLY A 23 -3.67 17.23 2.79
N ILE A 24 -3.46 16.36 1.79
CA ILE A 24 -4.17 16.40 0.51
C ILE A 24 -4.72 15.02 0.15
N LEU A 25 -3.87 14.03 -0.10
CA LEU A 25 -4.27 12.82 -0.84
C LEU A 25 -5.30 11.94 -0.12
N SER A 26 -5.23 11.84 1.20
CA SER A 26 -6.19 11.06 2.00
C SER A 26 -7.63 11.61 1.96
N LYS A 27 -7.81 12.86 1.50
CA LYS A 27 -9.10 13.55 1.45
C LYS A 27 -9.72 13.52 0.05
N GLU A 28 -8.98 13.07 -0.95
CA GLU A 28 -9.47 12.98 -2.32
C GLU A 28 -10.63 11.96 -2.40
N PRO A 29 -11.73 12.26 -3.12
CA PRO A 29 -12.89 11.37 -3.20
C PRO A 29 -12.54 9.94 -3.62
N ILE A 30 -11.59 9.79 -4.56
CA ILE A 30 -11.15 8.46 -5.04
C ILE A 30 -10.52 7.60 -3.95
N VAL A 31 -9.92 8.22 -2.92
CA VAL A 31 -9.32 7.53 -1.77
C VAL A 31 -10.38 7.30 -0.69
N VAL A 32 -11.17 8.32 -0.35
CA VAL A 32 -12.22 8.24 0.69
C VAL A 32 -13.28 7.20 0.35
N GLU A 33 -13.72 7.16 -0.91
CA GLU A 33 -14.72 6.20 -1.40
C GLU A 33 -14.11 4.85 -1.80
N VAL A 34 -12.77 4.73 -1.77
CA VAL A 34 -12.02 3.57 -2.26
C VAL A 34 -12.51 3.18 -3.67
N ASN A 35 -12.57 4.14 -4.59
CA ASN A 35 -13.15 3.93 -5.91
C ASN A 35 -12.25 3.03 -6.78
N THR A 36 -12.47 1.72 -6.69
CA THR A 36 -11.64 0.71 -7.37
C THR A 36 -11.77 0.72 -8.88
N THR A 37 -12.69 1.48 -9.46
CA THR A 37 -12.85 1.60 -10.92
C THR A 37 -11.84 2.58 -11.54
N ILE A 38 -11.24 3.46 -10.73
CA ILE A 38 -10.26 4.45 -11.18
C ILE A 38 -8.85 3.92 -10.97
N THR A 39 -8.08 3.83 -12.04
CA THR A 39 -6.72 3.26 -12.06
C THR A 39 -5.74 4.01 -11.14
N TRP A 40 -5.88 5.34 -11.02
CA TRP A 40 -5.05 6.18 -10.15
C TRP A 40 -5.10 5.79 -8.67
N LEU A 41 -6.20 5.16 -8.22
CA LEU A 41 -6.28 4.66 -6.85
C LEU A 41 -5.14 3.68 -6.54
N SER A 42 -4.75 2.82 -7.50
CA SER A 42 -3.64 1.88 -7.29
C SER A 42 -2.31 2.57 -6.98
N LEU A 43 -2.00 3.66 -7.69
CA LEU A 43 -0.80 4.45 -7.45
C LEU A 43 -0.85 5.10 -6.07
N LEU A 44 -1.99 5.72 -5.72
CA LEU A 44 -2.19 6.38 -4.44
C LEU A 44 -2.03 5.40 -3.28
N LEU A 45 -2.61 4.21 -3.38
CA LEU A 45 -2.49 3.18 -2.36
C LEU A 45 -1.04 2.69 -2.19
N VAL A 46 -0.26 2.55 -3.28
CA VAL A 46 1.17 2.20 -3.17
C VAL A 46 1.97 3.29 -2.47
N ASN A 47 1.69 4.57 -2.74
CA ASN A 47 2.33 5.69 -2.02
C ASN A 47 1.89 5.72 -0.55
N ALA A 48 0.60 5.50 -0.29
CA ALA A 48 0.00 5.44 1.04
C ALA A 48 0.54 4.29 1.89
N ALA A 49 1.07 3.24 1.27
CA ALA A 49 1.69 2.13 2.00
C ALA A 49 2.93 2.55 2.79
N ARG A 50 3.46 3.76 2.57
CA ARG A 50 4.49 4.38 3.45
C ARG A 50 3.91 4.83 4.79
N VAL A 51 2.61 5.13 4.84
CA VAL A 51 1.89 5.69 5.99
C VAL A 51 1.02 4.63 6.67
N ASN A 52 0.20 3.89 5.90
CA ASN A 52 -0.62 2.79 6.40
C ASN A 52 -0.49 1.55 5.47
N PRO A 53 0.57 0.74 5.67
CA PRO A 53 0.84 -0.43 4.81
C PRO A 53 -0.32 -1.43 4.74
N MET A 54 -0.98 -1.69 5.87
CA MET A 54 -2.01 -2.73 5.98
C MET A 54 -3.31 -2.35 5.29
N GLU A 55 -3.73 -1.09 5.43
CA GLU A 55 -4.91 -0.58 4.71
C GLU A 55 -4.64 -0.54 3.20
N SER A 56 -3.47 -0.05 2.79
CA SER A 56 -3.05 -0.07 1.40
C SER A 56 -3.05 -1.46 0.80
N LEU A 57 -2.49 -2.46 1.49
CA LEU A 57 -2.48 -3.85 1.05
C LEU A 57 -3.89 -4.41 0.82
N ARG A 58 -4.80 -4.17 1.78
CA ARG A 58 -6.21 -4.63 1.68
C ARG A 58 -6.89 -4.05 0.46
N ASN A 59 -6.70 -2.75 0.21
CA ASN A 59 -7.33 -2.06 -0.91
C ASN A 59 -6.67 -2.39 -2.27
N LEU A 60 -5.35 -2.57 -2.30
CA LEU A 60 -4.59 -2.95 -3.51
C LEU A 60 -4.98 -4.31 -4.06
N LYS A 61 -5.50 -5.21 -3.23
CA LYS A 61 -5.99 -6.53 -3.68
C LYS A 61 -7.06 -6.41 -4.75
N ASN A 62 -7.94 -5.41 -4.65
CA ASN A 62 -9.12 -5.28 -5.52
C ASN A 62 -9.11 -4.03 -6.42
N ALA A 63 -8.16 -3.10 -6.24
CA ALA A 63 -8.08 -1.90 -7.07
C ALA A 63 -7.82 -2.22 -8.56
N THR A 64 -8.36 -1.42 -9.47
CA THR A 64 -7.93 -1.41 -10.88
C THR A 64 -6.54 -0.80 -10.96
N MET A 65 -5.64 -1.46 -11.71
CA MET A 65 -4.23 -1.07 -11.79
C MET A 65 -4.00 0.01 -12.84
N ASP A 66 -3.10 0.95 -12.52
CA ASP A 66 -2.51 1.83 -13.53
C ASP A 66 -1.74 1.03 -14.59
N ASN A 67 -1.72 1.51 -15.83
CA ASN A 67 -1.12 0.81 -16.97
C ASN A 67 0.40 0.57 -16.80
N GLY A 68 1.07 1.39 -15.98
CA GLY A 68 2.49 1.24 -15.64
C GLY A 68 2.75 0.48 -14.34
N LEU A 69 1.71 -0.03 -13.66
CA LEU A 69 1.81 -0.65 -12.35
C LEU A 69 1.20 -2.06 -12.35
N SER A 70 2.01 -3.10 -12.22
CA SER A 70 1.48 -4.46 -12.03
C SER A 70 0.97 -4.67 -10.60
N ARG A 71 -0.09 -5.48 -10.43
CA ARG A 71 -0.63 -5.81 -9.11
C ARG A 71 0.41 -6.50 -8.22
N SER A 72 1.22 -7.39 -8.79
CA SER A 72 2.30 -8.07 -8.05
C SER A 72 3.34 -7.07 -7.54
N TRP A 73 3.73 -6.09 -8.37
CA TRP A 73 4.65 -5.03 -7.94
C TRP A 73 4.03 -4.14 -6.87
N ALA A 74 2.77 -3.74 -7.03
CA ALA A 74 2.06 -2.94 -6.04
C ALA A 74 1.98 -3.63 -4.68
N LEU A 75 1.59 -4.91 -4.65
CA LEU A 75 1.50 -5.71 -3.43
C LEU A 75 2.87 -5.94 -2.80
N TYR A 76 3.90 -6.25 -3.59
CA TYR A 76 5.27 -6.37 -3.09
C TYR A 76 5.74 -5.05 -2.45
N ASN A 77 5.57 -3.93 -3.16
CA ASN A 77 6.02 -2.62 -2.70
C ASN A 77 5.27 -2.17 -1.43
N ALA A 78 3.99 -2.54 -1.27
CA ALA A 78 3.23 -2.26 -0.05
C ALA A 78 3.61 -3.21 1.11
N ALA A 79 3.78 -4.50 0.84
CA ALA A 79 4.10 -5.51 1.86
C ALA A 79 5.49 -5.31 2.48
N THR A 80 6.47 -4.88 1.70
CA THR A 80 7.82 -4.60 2.23
C THR A 80 7.89 -3.33 3.08
N ARG A 81 6.79 -2.59 3.20
CA ARG A 81 6.66 -1.41 4.08
C ARG A 81 5.91 -1.70 5.37
N CYS A 82 5.28 -2.86 5.49
CA CYS A 82 4.79 -3.35 6.76
C CYS A 82 5.99 -3.46 7.70
N ARG A 83 6.10 -2.53 8.66
CA ARG A 83 7.03 -2.66 9.77
C ARG A 83 6.54 -3.73 10.73
N ASP A 84 7.45 -4.19 11.57
CA ASP A 84 7.34 -5.33 12.50
C ASP A 84 6.18 -5.28 13.52
N ASP A 85 5.27 -4.30 13.44
CA ASP A 85 4.06 -4.19 14.27
C ASP A 85 2.90 -5.09 13.80
N VAL A 86 3.13 -6.01 12.86
CA VAL A 86 2.19 -7.11 12.64
C VAL A 86 2.43 -8.14 13.73
N ASP A 87 1.77 -7.95 14.87
CA ASP A 87 1.63 -9.00 15.86
C ASP A 87 0.85 -10.15 15.24
N VAL A 88 1.57 -11.15 14.73
CA VAL A 88 0.98 -12.44 14.41
C VAL A 88 0.49 -13.00 15.73
N ASN A 89 -0.83 -13.06 15.92
CA ASN A 89 -1.42 -13.71 17.08
C ASN A 89 -1.12 -15.22 17.00
N THR A 90 0.07 -15.60 17.49
CA THR A 90 0.60 -16.96 17.46
C THR A 90 -0.27 -17.94 18.25
N ALA A 91 -1.12 -17.44 19.15
CA ALA A 91 -2.08 -18.27 19.88
C ALA A 91 -3.18 -18.88 18.98
N ALA A 92 -3.44 -18.30 17.80
CA ALA A 92 -4.45 -18.80 16.86
C ALA A 92 -3.88 -19.71 15.75
N VAL A 93 -2.55 -19.85 15.66
CA VAL A 93 -1.89 -20.61 14.58
C VAL A 93 -1.50 -22.00 15.08
N GLN A 94 -2.39 -22.98 14.93
CA GLN A 94 -2.02 -24.40 15.09
C GLN A 94 -1.39 -24.93 13.79
N LEU A 95 -0.07 -25.04 13.76
CA LEU A 95 0.66 -25.78 12.73
C LEU A 95 0.52 -27.28 13.01
N THR A 96 -0.38 -27.95 12.30
CA THR A 96 -0.48 -29.42 12.38
C THR A 96 0.51 -30.04 11.41
N VAL A 97 1.64 -30.53 11.92
CA VAL A 97 2.57 -31.37 11.15
C VAL A 97 2.04 -32.79 11.17
N LYS A 98 1.65 -33.31 10.00
CA LYS A 98 1.40 -34.75 9.84
C LYS A 98 2.76 -35.45 9.73
N VAL A 99 3.07 -36.31 10.71
CA VAL A 99 4.16 -37.30 10.64
C VAL A 99 3.66 -38.52 9.91
#